data_AF-A0A3M2J826-F1
#
_entry.id   AF-A0A3M2J826-F1
#
_cell.length_a   1.000
_cell.length_b   1.000
_cell.length_c   1.000
_cell.angle_alpha   90.00
_cell.angle_beta   90.00
_cell.angle_gamma   90.00
#
_symmetry.space_group_name_H-M   'P 1'
#
loop_
_entity.id
_entity.type
_entity.pdbx_description
1 polymer ?
#
loop_
_entity_poly.entity_id
_entity_poly.type
_entity_poly.pdbx_seq_one_letter_code
_entity_poly.pdbx_strand_id
1 'polypeptide(L)'
;MAMINVPKALREHLGENAVEALVEVLNTNGVALKNEILTLVEEKFERRLTEEMGKMRVEMAQGESKLRQEMAQMHSGLREEMAQMESRLHQEMTEMESRLRQEMTEMESRLQQKIAQTENKLRQEMTEMESRLRQEIASLKTDIAERYASTIKWMFVFWVGQIAILVGLLLKLLP
;
A
#
# COMPACT_ATOMS: atom_id res chain seq x y z
N MET A 1 48.55 73.31 1.14
CA MET A 1 49.84 73.02 1.80
C MET A 1 49.62 73.17 3.29
N ALA A 2 50.00 72.17 4.10
CA ALA A 2 50.04 72.37 5.54
C ALA A 2 51.12 73.43 5.82
N MET A 3 50.73 74.59 6.37
CA MET A 3 51.74 75.56 6.82
C MET A 3 52.43 74.96 8.04
N ILE A 4 53.67 74.49 7.86
CA ILE A 4 54.54 74.12 8.97
C ILE A 4 54.82 75.42 9.73
N ASN A 5 54.13 75.64 10.85
CA ASN A 5 54.33 76.82 11.67
C ASN A 5 55.59 76.61 12.52
N VAL A 6 56.67 77.32 12.17
CA VAL A 6 57.95 77.19 12.87
C VAL A 6 57.93 78.03 14.14
N PRO A 7 58.16 77.44 15.34
CA PRO A 7 58.23 78.18 16.60
C PRO A 7 59.23 79.34 16.56
N LYS A 8 58.86 80.50 17.14
CA LYS A 8 59.72 81.72 17.18
C LYS A 8 61.14 81.45 17.71
N ALA A 9 61.26 80.60 18.73
CA ALA A 9 62.55 80.24 19.34
C ALA A 9 63.53 79.60 18.33
N LEU A 10 63.03 78.76 17.42
CA LEU A 10 63.84 78.14 16.36
C LEU A 10 64.22 79.16 15.28
N ARG A 11 63.34 80.13 15.02
CA ARG A 11 63.54 81.18 14.02
C ARG A 11 64.64 82.17 14.42
N GLU A 12 64.67 82.54 15.70
CA GLU A 12 65.70 83.43 16.28
C GLU A 12 67.09 82.77 16.35
N HIS A 13 67.16 81.46 16.62
CA HIS A 13 68.45 80.76 16.77
C HIS A 13 69.06 80.28 15.43
N LEU A 14 68.24 79.92 14.45
CA LEU A 14 68.70 79.38 13.17
C LEU A 14 68.84 80.45 12.08
N GLY A 15 68.12 81.56 12.20
CA GLY A 15 68.02 82.61 11.17
C GLY A 15 67.03 82.24 10.05
N GLU A 16 66.49 83.27 9.36
CA GLU A 16 65.41 83.10 8.37
C GLU A 16 65.78 82.12 7.22
N ASN A 17 66.98 82.24 6.65
CA ASN A 17 67.40 81.39 5.53
C ASN A 17 67.48 79.90 5.91
N ALA A 18 67.94 79.58 7.13
CA ALA A 18 68.03 78.20 7.59
C ALA A 18 66.64 77.62 7.93
N VAL A 19 65.72 78.45 8.39
CA VAL A 19 64.33 78.07 8.67
C VAL A 19 63.59 77.77 7.37
N GLU A 20 63.77 78.58 6.34
CA GLU A 20 63.19 78.33 5.01
C GLU A 20 63.70 77.00 4.42
N ALA A 21 65.02 76.76 4.47
CA ALA A 21 65.61 75.51 4.02
C ALA A 21 65.08 74.28 4.81
N LEU A 22 64.91 74.42 6.13
CA LEU A 22 64.33 73.36 6.96
C LEU A 22 62.87 73.08 6.61
N VAL A 23 62.06 74.12 6.38
CA VAL A 23 60.66 73.99 5.96
C VAL A 23 60.56 73.34 4.58
N GLU A 24 61.46 73.67 3.65
CA GLU A 24 61.54 73.04 2.34
C GLU A 24 61.87 71.55 2.45
N VAL A 25 62.88 71.17 3.24
CA VAL A 25 63.24 69.76 3.48
C VAL A 25 62.09 69.02 4.16
N LEU A 26 61.43 69.61 5.16
CA LEU A 26 60.29 68.99 5.84
C LEU A 26 59.07 68.84 4.93
N ASN A 27 58.81 69.79 4.03
CA ASN A 27 57.73 69.68 3.05
C ASN A 27 58.04 68.60 2.00
N THR A 28 59.26 68.59 1.45
CA THR A 28 59.69 67.57 0.49
C THR A 28 59.65 66.18 1.11
N ASN A 29 60.16 66.03 2.34
CA ASN A 29 60.11 64.77 3.08
C ASN A 29 58.68 64.38 3.45
N GLY A 30 57.82 65.32 3.82
CA GLY A 30 56.41 65.07 4.11
C GLY A 30 55.63 64.59 2.88
N VAL A 31 55.92 65.15 1.70
CA VAL A 31 55.37 64.68 0.42
C VAL A 31 55.89 63.30 0.06
N ALA A 32 57.20 63.06 0.21
CA ALA A 32 57.82 61.76 -0.03
C ALA A 32 57.22 60.67 0.87
N LEU A 33 57.15 60.91 2.18
CA LEU A 33 56.53 59.99 3.15
C LEU A 33 55.05 59.72 2.83
N LYS A 34 54.28 60.75 2.45
CA LYS A 34 52.87 60.56 2.07
C LYS A 34 52.75 59.66 0.83
N ASN A 35 53.61 59.85 -0.17
CA ASN A 35 53.60 59.03 -1.38
C ASN A 35 54.04 57.59 -1.10
N GLU A 36 55.04 57.39 -0.24
CA GLU A 36 55.45 56.05 0.20
C GLU A 36 54.33 55.32 0.96
N ILE A 37 53.67 56.01 1.91
CA ILE A 37 52.53 55.44 2.64
C ILE A 37 51.38 55.11 1.69
N LEU A 38 51.09 55.99 0.73
CA LEU A 38 50.03 55.75 -0.26
C LEU A 38 50.34 54.49 -1.08
N THR A 39 51.56 54.37 -1.59
CA THR A 39 52.02 53.21 -2.36
C THR A 39 51.92 51.93 -1.54
N LEU A 40 52.40 51.94 -0.29
CA LEU A 40 52.31 50.78 0.62
C LEU A 40 50.87 50.36 0.92
N VAL A 41 49.97 51.32 1.08
CA VAL A 41 48.54 51.06 1.33
C VAL A 41 47.89 50.48 0.08
N GLU A 42 48.18 51.04 -1.11
CA GLU A 42 47.70 50.55 -2.40
C GLU A 42 48.14 49.10 -2.63
N GLU A 43 49.43 48.81 -2.52
CA GLU A 43 49.96 47.44 -2.68
C GLU A 43 49.34 46.45 -1.68
N LYS A 44 49.20 46.86 -0.41
CA LYS A 44 48.61 46.01 0.62
C LYS A 44 47.12 45.78 0.37
N PHE A 45 46.41 46.78 -0.14
CA PHE A 45 45.00 46.70 -0.49
C PHE A 45 44.80 45.80 -1.72
N GLU A 46 45.56 46.01 -2.80
CA GLU A 46 45.53 45.18 -4.00
C GLU A 46 45.84 43.71 -3.69
N ARG A 47 46.87 43.46 -2.86
CA ARG A 47 47.20 42.10 -2.41
C ARG A 47 46.04 41.47 -1.65
N ARG A 48 45.48 42.17 -0.66
CA ARG A 48 44.35 41.65 0.13
C ARG A 48 43.11 41.41 -0.72
N LEU A 49 42.79 42.31 -1.64
CA LEU A 49 41.68 42.11 -2.57
C LEU A 49 41.89 40.89 -3.45
N THR A 50 43.10 40.70 -3.98
CA THR A 50 43.43 39.54 -4.81
C THR A 50 43.32 38.24 -4.02
N GLU A 51 43.78 38.22 -2.77
CA GLU A 51 43.65 37.09 -1.86
C GLU A 51 42.18 36.75 -1.56
N GLU A 52 41.35 37.74 -1.21
CA GLU A 52 39.93 37.53 -0.91
C GLU A 52 39.11 37.13 -2.14
N MET A 53 39.37 37.72 -3.31
CA MET A 53 38.77 37.28 -4.57
C MET A 53 39.18 35.83 -4.91
N GLY A 54 40.43 35.47 -4.63
CA GLY A 54 40.92 34.10 -4.79
C GLY A 54 40.16 33.11 -3.91
N LYS A 55 40.03 33.41 -2.61
CA LYS A 55 39.27 32.58 -1.66
C LYS A 55 37.81 32.44 -2.07
N MET A 56 37.15 33.55 -2.42
CA MET A 56 35.75 33.55 -2.84
C MET A 56 35.54 32.69 -4.10
N ARG A 57 36.46 32.76 -5.08
CA ARG A 57 36.40 31.88 -6.26
C ARG A 57 36.52 30.41 -5.90
N VAL A 58 37.42 30.06 -4.97
CA VAL A 58 37.57 28.67 -4.51
C VAL A 58 36.33 28.20 -3.77
N GLU A 59 35.80 29.00 -2.84
CA GLU A 59 34.58 28.67 -2.09
C GLU A 59 33.38 28.49 -3.02
N MET A 60 33.23 29.35 -4.02
CA MET A 60 32.15 29.27 -5.00
C MET A 60 32.28 28.00 -5.86
N ALA A 61 33.49 27.67 -6.32
CA ALA A 61 33.74 26.44 -7.07
C ALA A 61 33.48 25.17 -6.23
N GLN A 62 33.87 25.18 -4.95
CA GLN A 62 33.59 24.09 -4.02
C GLN A 62 32.09 23.94 -3.76
N GLY A 63 31.37 25.06 -3.56
CA GLY A 63 29.92 25.08 -3.40
C GLY A 63 29.20 24.51 -4.62
N GLU A 64 29.59 24.92 -5.82
CA GLU A 64 29.03 24.38 -7.07
C GLU A 64 29.29 22.87 -7.21
N SER A 65 30.52 22.42 -6.92
CA SER A 65 30.88 21.00 -6.96
C SER A 65 30.04 20.18 -5.96
N LYS A 66 29.84 20.70 -4.74
CA LYS A 66 29.04 20.04 -3.71
C LYS A 66 27.58 19.93 -4.13
N LEU A 67 27.00 21.01 -4.65
CA LEU A 67 25.61 21.00 -5.14
C LEU A 67 25.43 20.02 -6.31
N ARG A 68 26.38 19.97 -7.26
CA ARG A 68 26.36 18.99 -8.35
C ARG A 68 26.39 17.55 -7.81
N GLN A 69 27.21 17.28 -6.81
CA GLN A 69 27.30 15.97 -6.18
C GLN A 69 26.00 15.59 -5.46
N GLU A 70 25.44 16.49 -4.65
CA GLU A 70 24.17 16.26 -3.94
C GLU A 70 23.01 16.02 -4.92
N MET A 71 22.94 16.79 -6.01
CA MET A 71 21.95 16.58 -7.07
C MET A 71 22.10 15.23 -7.77
N ALA A 72 23.33 14.80 -8.06
CA ALA A 72 23.59 13.49 -8.65
C ALA A 72 23.19 12.35 -7.72
N GLN A 73 23.51 12.47 -6.42
CA GLN A 73 23.13 11.50 -5.39
C GLN A 73 21.61 11.40 -5.21
N MET A 74 20.92 12.55 -5.17
CA MET A 74 19.47 12.60 -5.10
C MET A 74 18.83 11.94 -6.32
N HIS A 75 19.35 12.22 -7.53
CA HIS A 75 18.84 11.62 -8.75
C HIS A 75 19.04 10.10 -8.79
N SER A 76 20.20 9.60 -8.34
CA SER A 76 20.43 8.16 -8.23
C SER A 76 19.53 7.52 -7.18
N GLY A 77 19.34 8.16 -6.02
CA GLY A 77 18.47 7.68 -4.95
C GLY A 77 17.02 7.57 -5.41
N LEU A 78 16.49 8.60 -6.07
CA LEU A 78 15.14 8.58 -6.64
C LEU A 78 14.97 7.48 -7.69
N ARG A 79 15.98 7.26 -8.53
CA ARG A 79 15.94 6.18 -9.54
C ARG A 79 15.90 4.81 -8.89
N GLU A 80 16.68 4.62 -7.82
CA GLU A 80 16.70 3.37 -7.07
C GLU A 80 15.37 3.13 -6.35
N GLU A 81 14.81 4.14 -5.68
CA GLU A 81 13.49 4.06 -5.03
C GLU A 81 12.38 3.72 -6.03
N MET A 82 12.38 4.34 -7.21
CA MET A 82 11.42 4.01 -8.26
C MET A 82 11.55 2.55 -8.72
N ALA A 83 12.77 2.06 -8.95
CA ALA A 83 12.98 0.67 -9.35
C ALA A 83 12.54 -0.32 -8.25
N GLN A 84 12.80 0.00 -6.98
CA GLN A 84 12.34 -0.81 -5.86
C GLN A 84 10.80 -0.80 -5.75
N MET A 85 10.15 0.34 -5.96
CA MET A 85 8.70 0.46 -5.95
C MET A 85 8.07 -0.36 -7.08
N GLU A 86 8.62 -0.28 -8.30
CA GLU A 86 8.16 -1.07 -9.44
C GLU A 86 8.28 -2.58 -9.17
N SER A 87 9.41 -3.02 -8.61
CA SER A 87 9.62 -4.42 -8.22
C SER A 87 8.61 -4.88 -7.16
N ARG A 88 8.33 -4.06 -6.15
CA ARG A 88 7.34 -4.39 -5.10
C ARG A 88 5.94 -4.50 -5.68
N LEU A 89 5.53 -3.55 -6.53
CA LEU A 89 4.22 -3.59 -7.18
C LEU A 89 4.06 -4.84 -8.06
N HIS A 90 5.10 -5.22 -8.80
CA HIS A 90 5.07 -6.43 -9.62
C HIS A 90 4.95 -7.70 -8.78
N GLN A 91 5.66 -7.77 -7.65
CA GLN A 91 5.57 -8.88 -6.71
C GLN A 91 4.16 -8.97 -6.09
N GLU A 92 3.61 -7.86 -5.60
CA GLU A 92 2.26 -7.80 -5.02
C GLU A 92 1.20 -8.23 -6.04
N MET A 93 1.33 -7.81 -7.30
CA MET A 93 0.43 -8.21 -8.38
C MET A 93 0.49 -9.72 -8.64
N THR A 94 1.70 -10.29 -8.66
CA THR A 94 1.90 -11.73 -8.85
C THR A 94 1.32 -12.54 -7.68
N GLU A 95 1.54 -12.08 -6.45
CA GLU A 95 0.98 -12.72 -5.25
C GLU A 95 -0.55 -12.65 -5.24
N MET A 96 -1.13 -11.50 -5.65
CA MET A 96 -2.57 -11.34 -5.76
C MET A 96 -3.17 -12.27 -6.82
N GLU A 97 -2.53 -12.40 -7.99
CA GLU A 97 -2.98 -13.34 -9.03
C GLU A 97 -2.95 -14.79 -8.52
N SER A 98 -1.88 -15.18 -7.81
CA SER A 98 -1.77 -16.51 -7.22
C SER A 98 -2.87 -16.78 -6.19
N ARG A 99 -3.16 -15.80 -5.32
CA ARG A 99 -4.23 -15.92 -4.33
C ARG A 99 -5.59 -16.07 -4.99
N LEU A 100 -5.89 -15.26 -6.00
CA LEU A 100 -7.15 -15.34 -6.75
C LEU A 100 -7.32 -16.70 -7.44
N ARG A 101 -6.25 -17.24 -8.05
CA ARG A 101 -6.27 -18.59 -8.64
C ARG A 101 -6.54 -19.67 -7.60
N GLN A 102 -5.92 -19.57 -6.43
CA GLN A 102 -6.15 -20.50 -5.34
C GLN A 102 -7.59 -20.42 -4.83
N GLU A 103 -8.10 -19.22 -4.57
CA GLU A 103 -9.49 -19.02 -4.11
C GLU A 103 -10.51 -19.55 -5.11
N MET A 104 -10.30 -19.36 -6.42
CA MET A 104 -11.16 -19.94 -7.46
C MET A 104 -11.15 -21.47 -7.42
N THR A 105 -9.97 -22.08 -7.28
CA THR A 105 -9.82 -23.55 -7.20
C THR A 105 -10.51 -24.11 -5.95
N GLU A 106 -10.36 -23.43 -4.80
CA GLU A 106 -11.03 -23.81 -3.56
C GLU A 106 -12.54 -23.66 -3.66
N MET A 107 -13.03 -22.60 -4.31
CA MET A 107 -14.46 -22.38 -4.52
C MET A 107 -15.06 -23.46 -5.43
N GLU A 108 -14.37 -23.81 -6.52
CA GLU A 108 -14.80 -24.88 -7.42
C GLU A 108 -14.90 -26.22 -6.68
N SER A 109 -13.88 -26.58 -5.89
CA SER A 109 -13.89 -27.80 -5.07
C SER A 109 -15.06 -27.81 -4.07
N ARG A 110 -15.31 -26.70 -3.38
CA ARG A 110 -16.46 -26.56 -2.46
C ARG A 110 -17.80 -26.71 -3.18
N LEU A 111 -17.93 -26.17 -4.39
CA LEU A 111 -19.15 -26.29 -5.19
C LEU A 111 -19.37 -27.74 -5.65
N GLN A 112 -18.33 -28.41 -6.15
CA GLN A 112 -18.39 -29.82 -6.53
C GLN A 112 -18.78 -30.70 -5.33
N GLN A 113 -18.19 -30.45 -4.16
CA GLN A 113 -18.55 -31.17 -2.93
C GLN A 113 -20.01 -30.96 -2.54
N LYS A 114 -20.51 -29.72 -2.60
CA LYS A 114 -21.92 -29.42 -2.29
C LYS A 114 -22.87 -30.11 -3.27
N ILE A 115 -22.56 -30.11 -4.57
CA ILE A 115 -23.36 -30.79 -5.58
C ILE A 115 -23.43 -32.29 -5.26
N ALA A 116 -22.29 -32.95 -5.02
CA ALA A 116 -22.25 -34.36 -4.68
C ALA A 116 -23.03 -34.69 -3.39
N GLN A 117 -22.95 -33.82 -2.37
CA GLN A 117 -23.74 -33.97 -1.15
C GLN A 117 -25.24 -33.86 -1.41
N THR A 118 -25.67 -32.89 -2.21
CA THR A 118 -27.09 -32.72 -2.58
C THR A 118 -27.59 -33.90 -3.41
N GLU A 119 -26.82 -34.40 -4.37
CA GLU A 119 -27.17 -35.58 -5.15
C GLU A 119 -27.34 -36.82 -4.26
N ASN A 120 -26.42 -37.05 -3.33
CA ASN A 120 -26.51 -38.17 -2.40
C ASN A 120 -27.74 -38.07 -1.50
N LYS A 121 -28.04 -36.87 -0.98
CA LYS A 121 -29.24 -36.63 -0.17
C LYS A 121 -30.51 -36.90 -0.97
N LEU A 122 -30.59 -36.42 -2.20
CA LEU A 122 -31.74 -36.64 -3.06
C LEU A 122 -31.95 -38.13 -3.39
N ARG A 123 -30.85 -38.87 -3.63
CA ARG A 123 -30.91 -40.33 -3.84
C ARG A 123 -31.41 -41.07 -2.60
N GLN A 124 -30.99 -40.67 -1.41
CA GLN A 124 -31.48 -41.22 -0.15
C GLN A 124 -32.98 -40.97 0.03
N GLU A 125 -33.42 -39.72 -0.12
CA GLU A 125 -34.85 -39.35 -0.02
C GLU A 125 -35.72 -40.11 -1.02
N MET A 126 -35.24 -40.30 -2.25
CA MET A 126 -35.95 -41.09 -3.28
C MET A 126 -36.06 -42.56 -2.90
N THR A 127 -34.98 -43.16 -2.36
CA THR A 127 -34.97 -44.56 -1.91
C THR A 127 -35.92 -44.76 -0.72
N GLU A 128 -35.91 -43.83 0.23
CA GLU A 128 -36.84 -43.84 1.37
C GLU A 128 -38.29 -43.72 0.92
N MET A 129 -38.58 -42.82 -0.02
CA MET A 129 -39.92 -42.66 -0.60
C MET A 129 -40.39 -43.92 -1.32
N GLU A 130 -39.52 -44.55 -2.12
CA GLU A 130 -39.85 -45.81 -2.80
C GLU A 130 -40.17 -46.92 -1.78
N SER A 131 -39.38 -47.02 -0.71
CA SER A 131 -39.62 -48.00 0.37
C SER A 131 -40.97 -47.77 1.06
N ARG A 132 -41.31 -46.52 1.40
CA ARG A 132 -42.60 -46.16 2.00
C ARG A 132 -43.76 -46.50 1.07
N LEU A 133 -43.68 -46.14 -0.21
CA LEU A 133 -44.70 -46.48 -1.20
C LEU A 133 -44.90 -47.99 -1.34
N ARG A 134 -43.81 -48.78 -1.35
CA ARG A 134 -43.89 -50.24 -1.38
C ARG A 134 -44.59 -50.80 -0.14
N GLN A 135 -44.31 -50.26 1.04
CA GLN A 135 -44.99 -50.65 2.29
C GLN A 135 -46.48 -50.28 2.26
N GLU A 136 -46.83 -49.07 1.84
CA GLU A 136 -48.23 -48.62 1.72
C GLU A 136 -49.02 -49.51 0.76
N ILE A 137 -48.44 -49.84 -0.41
CA ILE A 137 -49.07 -50.77 -1.37
C ILE A 137 -49.27 -52.16 -0.75
N ALA A 138 -48.29 -52.67 0.01
CA ALA A 138 -48.40 -53.97 0.66
C ALA A 138 -49.48 -53.97 1.76
N SER A 139 -49.56 -52.90 2.55
CA SER A 139 -50.61 -52.70 3.56
C SER A 139 -51.98 -52.67 2.89
N LEU A 140 -52.16 -51.85 1.85
CA LEU A 140 -53.42 -51.76 1.10
C LEU A 140 -53.85 -53.10 0.52
N LYS A 141 -52.92 -53.88 -0.04
CA LYS A 141 -53.23 -55.23 -0.53
C LYS A 141 -53.72 -56.15 0.58
N THR A 142 -53.11 -56.07 1.76
CA THR A 142 -53.50 -56.85 2.95
C THR A 142 -54.89 -56.44 3.43
N ASP A 143 -55.13 -55.13 3.59
CA ASP A 143 -56.42 -54.59 4.01
C ASP A 143 -57.53 -55.00 3.04
N ILE A 144 -57.27 -54.92 1.74
CA ILE A 144 -58.22 -55.35 0.70
C ILE A 144 -58.51 -56.85 0.84
N ALA A 145 -57.49 -57.70 1.00
CA ALA A 145 -57.67 -59.14 1.18
C ALA A 145 -58.48 -59.48 2.44
N GLU A 146 -58.21 -58.79 3.55
CA GLU A 146 -58.97 -58.94 4.80
C GLU A 146 -60.44 -58.52 4.63
N ARG A 147 -60.69 -57.40 3.94
CA ARG A 147 -62.04 -56.94 3.62
C ARG A 147 -62.78 -57.95 2.75
N TYR A 148 -62.17 -58.45 1.67
CA TYR A 148 -62.78 -59.50 0.84
C TYR A 148 -63.07 -60.77 1.63
N ALA A 149 -62.13 -61.24 2.46
CA ALA A 149 -62.33 -62.41 3.31
C ALA A 149 -63.48 -62.21 4.31
N SER A 150 -63.57 -61.03 4.92
CA SER A 150 -64.68 -60.65 5.81
C SER A 150 -66.01 -60.62 5.07
N THR A 151 -66.09 -59.99 3.90
CA THR A 151 -67.29 -59.97 3.06
C THR A 151 -67.73 -61.38 2.67
N ILE A 152 -66.81 -62.25 2.27
CA ILE A 152 -67.12 -63.65 1.94
C ILE A 152 -67.65 -64.40 3.17
N LYS A 153 -67.01 -64.25 4.34
CA LYS A 153 -67.50 -64.85 5.59
C LYS A 153 -68.94 -64.43 5.90
N TRP A 154 -69.24 -63.15 5.78
CA TRP A 154 -70.60 -62.63 6.00
C TRP A 154 -71.60 -63.13 4.95
N MET A 155 -71.21 -63.23 3.68
CA MET A 155 -72.04 -63.86 2.65
C MET A 155 -72.37 -65.30 3.02
N PHE A 156 -71.40 -66.12 3.45
CA PHE A 156 -71.65 -67.50 3.88
C PHE A 156 -72.63 -67.58 5.06
N VAL A 157 -72.44 -66.76 6.10
CA VAL A 157 -73.36 -66.70 7.25
C VAL A 157 -74.78 -66.34 6.80
N PHE A 158 -74.90 -65.34 5.93
CA PHE A 158 -76.18 -64.93 5.35
C PHE A 158 -76.84 -66.06 4.54
N TRP A 159 -76.10 -66.70 3.63
CA TRP A 159 -76.59 -67.80 2.78
C TRP A 159 -77.02 -69.02 3.60
N VAL A 160 -76.27 -69.40 4.63
CA VAL A 160 -76.64 -70.50 5.54
C VAL A 160 -77.95 -70.17 6.28
N GLY A 161 -78.11 -68.92 6.74
CA GLY A 161 -79.36 -68.47 7.35
C GLY A 161 -80.56 -68.55 6.39
N GLN A 162 -80.40 -68.10 5.14
CA GLN A 162 -81.45 -68.19 4.11
C GLN A 162 -81.86 -69.65 3.83
N ILE A 163 -80.88 -70.56 3.68
CA ILE A 163 -81.13 -71.99 3.46
C ILE A 163 -81.88 -72.60 4.65
N ALA A 164 -81.47 -72.29 5.88
CA ALA A 164 -82.13 -72.81 7.09
C ALA A 164 -83.61 -72.38 7.18
N ILE A 165 -83.93 -71.13 6.81
CA ILE A 165 -85.32 -70.64 6.77
C ILE A 165 -86.13 -71.37 5.69
N LEU A 166 -85.59 -71.54 4.48
CA LEU A 166 -86.26 -72.25 3.39
C LEU A 166 -86.51 -73.72 3.73
N VAL A 167 -85.52 -74.41 4.31
CA VAL A 167 -85.68 -75.80 4.78
C VAL A 167 -86.74 -75.88 5.88
N GLY A 168 -86.73 -74.94 6.84
CA GLY A 168 -87.76 -74.87 7.88
C GLY A 168 -89.17 -74.64 7.34
N LEU A 169 -89.33 -73.78 6.33
CA LEU A 169 -90.60 -73.58 5.62
C LEU A 169 -91.04 -74.83 4.85
N LEU A 170 -90.11 -75.48 4.14
CA LEU A 170 -90.38 -76.70 3.40
C LEU A 170 -90.81 -77.86 4.32
N LEU A 171 -90.15 -78.02 5.47
CA LEU A 171 -90.53 -79.00 6.50
C LEU A 171 -91.89 -78.68 7.15
N LYS A 172 -92.28 -77.40 7.24
CA LYS A 172 -93.59 -76.99 7.76
C LYS A 172 -94.72 -77.15 6.73
N LEU A 173 -94.39 -77.15 5.43
CA LEU A 173 -95.34 -77.35 4.33
C LEU A 173 -95.47 -78.82 3.88
N LEU A 174 -94.58 -79.71 4.33
CA LEU A 174 -94.73 -81.15 4.14
C LEU A 174 -95.67 -81.69 5.25
N PRO A 175 -96.82 -82.29 4.91
CA PRO A 175 -97.78 -82.84 5.88
C PRO A 175 -97.23 -84.04 6.65
#